data_AF-A0A401H026-F1
#
_entry.id   AF-A0A401H026-F1
#
_cell.length_a   1.000
_cell.length_b   1.000
_cell.length_c   1.000
_cell.angle_alpha   90.00
_cell.angle_beta   90.00
_cell.angle_gamma   90.00
#
_symmetry.space_group_name_H-M   'P 1'
#
loop_
_entity.id
_entity.type
_entity.pdbx_description
1 polymer ?
#
loop_
_entity_poly.entity_id
_entity_poly.type
_entity_poly.pdbx_seq_one_letter_code
_entity_poly.pdbx_strand_id
1 'polypeptide(L)'
;MGEKLLEIVISDISYMSNKFGVKTIGWCTNDGPNGKKMHQLLMGEYLTIPEILEVITQALEIVKWFNSHGVALDLLDKEQELTYIDRTQTLALILPHITHWTAHFLAVSHLLDVSVAMKLCCTRNADKLLICAGRTADVKAKAQSILDVVKDEGFWKKLIRIRTHLEPLAIAANITQAPHTRLDHVLLTLSNLYCIYCSADTESDVHEKILGSLEKRWKKADQDVFILAIFLNPYIQGCCFNRAVLTQSALFEMVKLTFMRVFGQAPTNDFVSGLIDYSRAKNIFTDGLIQLDYTKETADKVSKDIDLVLLWSMLDGSNDDICPG
;
A
#
# COMPACT_ATOMS: atom_id res chain seq x y z
N MET A 1 12.12 1.09 25.69
CA MET A 1 11.32 1.78 24.65
C MET A 1 9.85 1.34 24.65
N GLY A 2 9.54 0.04 24.83
CA GLY A 2 8.16 -0.45 24.88
C GLY A 2 7.34 -0.05 26.12
N GLU A 3 7.94 0.04 27.31
CA GLU A 3 7.23 0.44 28.54
C GLU A 3 6.70 1.88 28.47
N LYS A 4 7.50 2.79 27.90
CA LYS A 4 7.10 4.20 27.69
C LYS A 4 5.97 4.35 26.67
N LEU A 5 5.90 3.45 25.68
CA LEU A 5 4.80 3.41 24.72
C LEU A 5 3.51 2.88 25.37
N LEU A 6 3.63 1.85 26.22
CA LEU A 6 2.51 1.31 26.99
C LEU A 6 1.91 2.36 27.95
N GLU A 7 2.75 3.16 28.62
CA GLU A 7 2.30 4.28 29.45
C GLU A 7 1.50 5.31 28.66
N ILE A 8 1.96 5.67 27.45
CA ILE A 8 1.25 6.60 26.56
C ILE A 8 -0.10 6.01 26.13
N VAL A 9 -0.13 4.74 25.73
CA VAL A 9 -1.37 4.06 25.34
C VAL A 9 -2.36 4.02 26.50
N ILE A 10 -1.93 3.63 27.70
CA ILE A 10 -2.81 3.58 28.88
C ILE A 10 -3.30 4.98 29.28
N SER A 11 -2.44 5.99 29.18
CA SER A 11 -2.81 7.39 29.41
C SER A 11 -3.88 7.85 28.43
N ASP A 12 -3.71 7.58 27.14
CA ASP A 12 -4.66 7.99 26.11
C ASP A 12 -5.96 7.16 26.20
N ILE A 13 -5.93 5.87 26.57
CA ILE A 13 -7.14 5.07 26.88
C ILE A 13 -7.92 5.73 28.02
N SER A 14 -7.21 6.09 29.10
CA SER A 14 -7.81 6.72 30.28
C SER A 14 -8.37 8.10 29.95
N TYR A 15 -7.67 8.87 29.12
CA TYR A 15 -8.14 10.17 28.64
C TYR A 15 -9.40 10.03 27.79
N MET A 16 -9.44 9.06 26.85
CA MET A 16 -10.61 8.81 26.03
C MET A 16 -11.83 8.43 26.88
N SER A 17 -11.64 7.54 27.85
CA SER A 17 -12.69 7.13 28.79
C SER A 17 -13.20 8.28 29.65
N ASN A 18 -12.30 9.07 30.24
CA ASN A 18 -12.67 10.08 31.24
C ASN A 18 -13.19 11.38 30.60
N LYS A 19 -12.65 11.77 29.46
CA LYS A 19 -13.03 13.04 28.81
C LYS A 19 -14.23 12.90 27.88
N PHE A 20 -14.31 11.78 27.17
CA PHE A 20 -15.35 11.56 26.15
C PHE A 20 -16.38 10.50 26.57
N GLY A 21 -16.22 9.84 27.72
CA GLY A 21 -17.17 8.85 28.22
C GLY A 21 -17.22 7.56 27.38
N VAL A 22 -16.23 7.33 26.53
CA VAL A 22 -16.22 6.20 25.58
C VAL A 22 -15.44 5.01 26.14
N LYS A 23 -15.99 3.80 25.98
CA LYS A 23 -15.27 2.56 26.27
C LYS A 23 -14.39 2.22 25.06
N THR A 24 -13.07 2.25 25.24
CA THR A 24 -12.14 1.79 24.21
C THR A 24 -12.29 0.28 23.99
N ILE A 25 -12.91 -0.10 22.87
CA ILE A 25 -13.15 -1.50 22.48
C ILE A 25 -12.04 -2.06 21.57
N GLY A 26 -11.14 -1.20 21.10
CA GLY A 26 -9.98 -1.54 20.29
C GLY A 26 -9.07 -0.34 20.15
N TRP A 27 -7.77 -0.58 19.95
CA TRP A 27 -6.76 0.47 19.82
C TRP A 27 -5.96 0.29 18.54
N CYS A 28 -5.97 1.31 17.68
CA CYS A 28 -5.10 1.37 16.51
C CYS A 28 -4.07 2.48 16.73
N THR A 29 -2.82 2.12 17.03
CA THR A 29 -1.73 3.08 17.11
C THR A 29 -1.22 3.35 15.68
N ASN A 30 -0.83 4.60 15.36
CA ASN A 30 -0.03 4.91 14.16
C ASN A 30 1.41 4.34 14.24
N ASP A 31 1.73 3.75 15.38
CA ASP A 31 2.90 2.95 15.75
C ASP A 31 2.60 1.42 15.73
N GLY A 32 1.63 1.01 14.89
CA GLY A 32 1.27 -0.39 14.67
C GLY A 32 2.25 -1.06 13.70
N PRO A 33 3.06 -2.04 14.11
CA PRO A 33 4.13 -2.66 13.34
C PRO A 33 3.62 -3.63 12.25
N ASN A 34 2.38 -3.51 11.79
CA ASN A 34 1.77 -4.51 10.91
C ASN A 34 1.35 -3.96 9.54
N GLY A 35 1.05 -2.67 9.38
CA GLY A 35 0.79 -2.08 8.05
C GLY A 35 2.06 -1.49 7.43
N LYS A 36 2.68 -0.51 8.10
CA LYS A 36 3.91 0.15 7.64
C LYS A 36 5.13 -0.79 7.65
N LYS A 37 5.29 -1.59 8.71
CA LYS A 37 6.34 -2.62 8.78
C LYS A 37 6.08 -3.76 7.79
N MET A 38 4.82 -4.08 7.50
CA MET A 38 4.51 -5.08 6.48
C MET A 38 5.11 -4.67 5.16
N HIS A 39 4.82 -3.46 4.71
CA HIS A 39 5.34 -2.98 3.45
C HIS A 39 6.86 -2.71 3.46
N GLN A 40 7.41 -2.16 4.55
CA GLN A 40 8.87 -2.00 4.71
C GLN A 40 9.61 -3.34 4.66
N LEU A 41 9.05 -4.40 5.25
CA LEU A 41 9.63 -5.74 5.22
C LEU A 41 9.30 -6.48 3.90
N LEU A 42 8.25 -6.12 3.14
CA LEU A 42 7.94 -6.76 1.84
C LEU A 42 9.04 -6.38 0.86
N MET A 43 9.31 -5.08 0.80
CA MET A 43 10.41 -4.53 0.03
C MET A 43 11.77 -4.96 0.61
N GLY A 44 11.89 -5.06 1.94
CA GLY A 44 13.07 -5.63 2.59
C GLY A 44 13.40 -7.05 2.12
N GLU A 45 12.40 -7.95 2.09
CA GLU A 45 12.57 -9.32 1.58
C GLU A 45 12.83 -9.32 0.06
N TYR A 46 12.18 -8.43 -0.70
CA TYR A 46 12.45 -8.24 -2.14
C TYR A 46 13.89 -7.77 -2.42
N LEU A 47 14.42 -6.85 -1.62
CA LEU A 47 15.80 -6.39 -1.68
C LEU A 47 16.82 -7.43 -1.19
N THR A 48 16.39 -8.55 -0.61
CA THR A 48 17.32 -9.65 -0.33
C THR A 48 17.68 -10.44 -1.58
N ILE A 49 16.95 -10.26 -2.69
CA ILE A 49 17.24 -10.92 -3.95
C ILE A 49 18.51 -10.28 -4.53
N PRO A 50 19.63 -11.03 -4.72
CA PRO A 50 20.92 -10.43 -5.04
C PRO A 50 20.93 -9.59 -6.31
N GLU A 51 20.30 -10.07 -7.39
CA GLU A 51 20.22 -9.32 -8.67
C GLU A 51 19.47 -7.99 -8.49
N ILE A 52 18.37 -8.00 -7.74
CA ILE A 52 17.56 -6.81 -7.48
C ILE A 52 18.35 -5.79 -6.64
N LEU A 53 19.02 -6.28 -5.59
CA LEU A 53 19.83 -5.43 -4.72
C LEU A 53 20.96 -4.76 -5.49
N GLU A 54 21.63 -5.50 -6.37
CA GLU A 54 22.71 -4.98 -7.21
C GLU A 54 22.20 -3.85 -8.11
N VAL A 55 21.12 -4.09 -8.87
CA VAL A 55 20.57 -3.11 -9.81
C VAL A 55 20.05 -1.87 -9.09
N ILE A 56 19.36 -2.02 -7.96
CA ILE A 56 18.91 -0.87 -7.15
C ILE A 56 20.12 -0.10 -6.61
N THR A 57 21.16 -0.79 -6.14
CA THR A 57 22.37 -0.12 -5.65
C THR A 57 23.02 0.70 -6.76
N GLN A 58 23.18 0.13 -7.95
CA GLN A 58 23.69 0.84 -9.13
C GLN A 58 22.83 2.06 -9.49
N ALA A 59 21.49 1.93 -9.49
CA ALA A 59 20.57 3.03 -9.75
C ALA A 59 20.75 4.17 -8.73
N LEU A 60 20.87 3.84 -7.45
CA LEU A 60 21.08 4.82 -6.38
C LEU A 60 22.46 5.46 -6.45
N GLU A 61 23.49 4.75 -6.88
CA GLU A 61 24.82 5.31 -7.11
C GLU A 61 24.82 6.33 -8.26
N ILE A 62 24.12 6.04 -9.37
CA ILE A 62 23.93 6.99 -10.48
C ILE A 62 23.26 8.26 -9.95
N VAL A 63 22.11 8.12 -9.29
CA VAL A 63 21.34 9.24 -8.73
C VAL A 63 22.20 10.06 -7.76
N LYS A 64 22.88 9.39 -6.83
CA LYS A 64 23.72 10.04 -5.82
C LYS A 64 24.86 10.82 -6.47
N TRP A 65 25.51 10.25 -7.48
CA TRP A 65 26.64 10.90 -8.14
C TRP A 65 26.22 12.14 -8.90
N PHE A 66 25.16 12.09 -9.72
CA PHE A 66 24.65 13.27 -10.41
C PHE A 66 24.22 14.36 -9.44
N ASN A 67 23.47 14.02 -8.39
CA ASN A 67 23.04 14.98 -7.37
C ASN A 67 24.21 15.62 -6.58
N SER A 68 25.37 14.96 -6.55
CA SER A 68 26.56 15.47 -5.83
C SER A 68 27.49 16.31 -6.71
N HIS A 69 27.26 16.37 -8.03
CA HIS A 69 28.13 17.08 -8.98
C HIS A 69 27.29 18.09 -9.78
N GLY A 70 27.27 19.36 -9.34
CA GLY A 70 26.45 20.40 -9.95
C GLY A 70 26.62 20.53 -11.47
N VAL A 71 27.85 20.42 -11.98
CA VAL A 71 28.10 20.44 -13.44
C VAL A 71 27.46 19.24 -14.16
N ALA A 72 27.49 18.05 -13.56
CA ALA A 72 26.85 16.87 -14.14
C ALA A 72 25.33 17.01 -14.16
N LEU A 73 24.76 17.54 -13.07
CA LEU A 73 23.33 17.81 -12.97
C LEU A 73 22.88 18.87 -14.00
N ASP A 74 23.61 19.98 -14.12
CA ASP A 74 23.33 21.02 -15.13
C ASP A 74 23.38 20.49 -16.56
N LEU A 75 24.31 19.57 -16.85
CA LEU A 75 24.40 18.92 -18.16
C LEU A 75 23.21 17.98 -18.40
N LEU A 76 22.79 17.24 -17.37
CA LEU A 76 21.61 16.38 -17.45
C LEU A 76 20.34 17.21 -17.66
N ASP A 77 20.16 18.30 -16.93
CA ASP A 77 18.97 19.17 -17.04
C ASP A 77 18.83 19.76 -18.44
N LYS A 78 19.94 20.25 -19.02
CA LYS A 78 19.94 20.70 -20.43
C LYS A 78 19.57 19.59 -21.40
N GLU A 79 20.05 18.37 -21.18
CA GLU A 79 19.67 17.24 -22.03
C GLU A 79 18.22 16.79 -21.82
N GLN A 80 17.66 16.96 -20.62
CA GLN A 80 16.23 16.74 -20.36
C GLN A 80 15.38 17.74 -21.17
N GLU A 81 15.72 19.03 -21.15
CA GLU A 81 15.03 20.08 -21.91
C GLU A 81 15.06 19.80 -23.43
N LEU A 82 16.20 19.32 -23.94
CA LEU A 82 16.34 18.97 -25.35
C LEU A 82 15.58 17.68 -25.74
N THR A 83 15.55 16.71 -24.84
CA THR A 83 14.95 15.38 -25.10
C THR A 83 13.43 15.40 -24.95
N TYR A 84 12.91 16.15 -23.97
CA TYR A 84 11.50 16.15 -23.59
C TYR A 84 10.87 17.52 -23.85
N ILE A 85 10.73 17.88 -25.13
CA ILE A 85 10.26 19.20 -25.59
C ILE A 85 8.89 19.58 -25.01
N ASP A 86 8.00 18.60 -24.83
CA ASP A 86 6.64 18.82 -24.30
C ASP A 86 6.59 18.91 -22.76
N ARG A 87 7.70 18.69 -22.07
CA ARG A 87 7.76 18.73 -20.59
C ARG A 87 8.07 20.14 -20.13
N THR A 88 7.21 20.68 -19.25
CA THR A 88 7.34 22.07 -18.75
C THR A 88 8.50 22.28 -17.78
N GLN A 89 9.05 21.21 -17.21
CA GLN A 89 10.11 21.27 -16.21
C GLN A 89 10.98 20.00 -16.25
N THR A 90 12.25 20.14 -15.89
CA THR A 90 13.15 18.99 -15.70
C THR A 90 12.70 18.18 -14.48
N LEU A 91 12.95 16.86 -14.52
CA LEU A 91 12.66 16.00 -13.37
C LEU A 91 13.91 15.89 -12.49
N ALA A 92 13.70 16.09 -11.19
CA ALA A 92 14.74 15.86 -10.20
C ALA A 92 14.99 14.36 -10.00
N LEU A 93 16.26 13.99 -9.80
CA LEU A 93 16.64 12.64 -9.41
C LEU A 93 16.38 12.45 -7.91
N ILE A 94 15.55 11.46 -7.57
CA ILE A 94 15.11 11.22 -6.19
C ILE A 94 16.05 10.23 -5.50
N LEU A 95 16.65 10.64 -4.38
CA LEU A 95 17.24 9.71 -3.42
C LEU A 95 16.18 9.26 -2.42
N PRO A 96 15.95 7.94 -2.28
CA PRO A 96 14.97 7.43 -1.33
C PRO A 96 15.46 7.61 0.10
N HIS A 97 14.56 8.04 1.00
CA HIS A 97 14.80 7.95 2.43
C HIS A 97 14.66 6.50 2.89
N ILE A 98 15.63 5.99 3.68
CA ILE A 98 15.76 4.58 4.08
C ILE A 98 14.46 4.00 4.69
N THR A 99 13.67 4.84 5.37
CA THR A 99 12.45 4.39 6.06
C THR A 99 11.18 4.39 5.20
N HIS A 100 11.21 4.92 3.97
CA HIS A 100 10.03 5.06 3.11
C HIS A 100 10.24 4.34 1.78
N TRP A 101 9.76 3.11 1.70
CA TRP A 101 9.92 2.22 0.55
C TRP A 101 9.19 2.68 -0.73
N THR A 102 8.11 3.48 -0.63
CA THR A 102 7.51 4.16 -1.79
C THR A 102 8.52 5.10 -2.46
N ALA A 103 9.50 5.60 -1.71
CA ALA A 103 10.58 6.41 -2.26
C ALA A 103 11.52 5.59 -3.17
N HIS A 104 11.70 4.28 -2.94
CA HIS A 104 12.48 3.44 -3.86
C HIS A 104 11.74 3.25 -5.19
N PHE A 105 10.42 3.02 -5.16
CA PHE A 105 9.61 3.00 -6.38
C PHE A 105 9.68 4.33 -7.14
N LEU A 106 9.56 5.46 -6.43
CA LEU A 106 9.66 6.80 -7.03
C LEU A 106 11.07 7.07 -7.59
N ALA A 107 12.13 6.70 -6.87
CA ALA A 107 13.51 6.85 -7.34
C ALA A 107 13.78 6.06 -8.62
N VAL A 108 13.35 4.80 -8.66
CA VAL A 108 13.45 3.94 -9.85
C VAL A 108 12.63 4.51 -11.00
N SER A 109 11.38 4.92 -10.75
CA SER A 109 10.49 5.45 -11.78
C SER A 109 11.02 6.76 -12.36
N HIS A 110 11.44 7.70 -11.52
CA HIS A 110 12.02 8.97 -11.97
C HIS A 110 13.30 8.75 -12.78
N LEU A 111 14.18 7.84 -12.34
CA LEU A 111 15.40 7.52 -13.09
C LEU A 111 15.08 6.94 -14.47
N LEU A 112 14.04 6.11 -14.58
CA LEU A 112 13.55 5.60 -15.86
C LEU A 112 12.93 6.71 -16.73
N ASP A 113 12.18 7.63 -16.15
CA ASP A 113 11.51 8.73 -16.86
C ASP A 113 12.49 9.78 -17.44
N VAL A 114 13.74 9.76 -16.97
CA VAL A 114 14.85 10.57 -17.52
C VAL A 114 15.91 9.72 -18.25
N SER A 115 15.69 8.42 -18.42
CA SER A 115 16.70 7.49 -18.93
C SER A 115 17.24 7.86 -20.31
N VAL A 116 16.39 8.34 -21.22
CA VAL A 116 16.80 8.75 -22.57
C VAL A 116 17.74 9.96 -22.49
N ALA A 117 17.34 11.00 -21.76
CA ALA A 117 18.17 12.19 -21.54
C ALA A 117 19.49 11.83 -20.83
N MET A 118 19.43 10.94 -19.83
CA MET A 118 20.60 10.45 -19.10
C MET A 118 21.60 9.76 -20.02
N LYS A 119 21.14 8.83 -20.87
CA LYS A 119 21.99 8.13 -21.85
C LYS A 119 22.63 9.10 -22.84
N LEU A 120 21.85 10.07 -23.36
CA LEU A 120 22.35 11.08 -24.28
C LEU A 120 23.37 12.00 -23.62
N CYS A 121 23.11 12.44 -22.38
CA CYS A 121 24.02 13.24 -21.58
C CYS A 121 25.36 12.53 -21.39
N CYS A 122 25.34 11.27 -20.93
CA CYS A 122 26.55 10.46 -20.75
C CYS A 122 27.30 10.20 -22.06
N THR A 123 26.59 10.11 -23.19
CA THR A 123 27.20 9.87 -24.50
C THR A 123 27.86 11.14 -25.06
N ARG A 124 27.18 12.28 -24.99
CA ARG A 124 27.63 13.56 -25.58
C ARG A 124 28.65 14.30 -24.71
N ASN A 125 28.60 14.09 -23.38
CA ASN A 125 29.40 14.85 -22.43
C ASN A 125 30.38 13.98 -21.62
N ALA A 126 30.73 12.78 -22.10
CA ALA A 126 31.59 11.83 -21.39
C ALA A 126 32.87 12.49 -20.81
N ASP A 127 33.62 13.22 -21.63
CA ASP A 127 34.86 13.88 -21.19
C ASP A 127 34.61 14.92 -20.11
N LYS A 128 33.55 15.72 -20.25
CA LYS A 128 33.17 16.75 -19.26
C LYS A 128 32.74 16.12 -17.93
N LEU A 129 32.01 15.01 -18.00
CA LEU A 129 31.56 14.25 -16.82
C LEU A 129 32.75 13.63 -16.08
N LEU A 130 33.76 13.14 -16.80
CA LEU A 130 35.01 12.65 -16.21
C LEU A 130 35.86 13.77 -15.60
N ILE A 131 35.87 14.96 -16.22
CA ILE A 131 36.58 16.12 -15.69
C ILE A 131 35.89 16.65 -14.42
N CYS A 132 34.55 16.71 -14.41
CA CYS A 132 33.81 17.24 -13.25
C CYS A 132 33.84 16.30 -12.03
N ALA A 133 34.10 15.00 -12.23
CA ALA A 133 34.26 14.02 -11.15
C ALA A 133 35.38 14.37 -10.16
N GLY A 134 36.42 15.09 -10.61
CA GLY A 134 37.54 15.50 -9.79
C GLY A 134 38.90 15.17 -10.41
N ARG A 135 39.97 15.40 -9.64
CA ARG A 135 41.35 15.37 -10.14
C ARG A 135 42.06 14.04 -9.93
N THR A 136 41.65 13.25 -8.94
CA THR A 136 42.34 12.02 -8.58
C THR A 136 41.89 10.84 -9.46
N ALA A 137 42.73 9.81 -9.56
CA ALA A 137 42.46 8.67 -10.44
C ALA A 137 41.25 7.84 -9.97
N ASP A 138 41.07 7.72 -8.66
CA ASP A 138 39.98 6.97 -8.01
C ASP A 138 38.61 7.59 -8.28
N VAL A 139 38.46 8.91 -8.15
CA VAL A 139 37.17 9.58 -8.42
C VAL A 139 36.80 9.52 -9.91
N LYS A 140 37.79 9.60 -10.80
CA LYS A 140 37.60 9.43 -12.24
C LYS A 140 37.22 7.99 -12.58
N ALA A 141 37.84 7.00 -11.96
CA ALA A 141 37.47 5.59 -12.12
C ALA A 141 36.03 5.33 -11.64
N LYS A 142 35.61 5.92 -10.52
CA LYS A 142 34.22 5.82 -10.06
C LYS A 142 33.24 6.47 -11.04
N ALA A 143 33.54 7.68 -11.52
CA ALA A 143 32.71 8.32 -12.55
C ALA A 143 32.62 7.48 -13.82
N GLN A 144 33.74 6.91 -14.30
CA GLN A 144 33.75 6.02 -15.45
C GLN A 144 32.83 4.81 -15.23
N SER A 145 32.93 4.14 -14.07
CA SER A 145 32.06 3.00 -13.76
C SER A 145 30.57 3.36 -13.78
N ILE A 146 30.20 4.57 -13.35
CA ILE A 146 28.82 5.07 -13.40
C ILE A 146 28.37 5.30 -14.85
N LEU A 147 29.22 5.91 -15.68
CA LEU A 147 28.93 6.10 -17.11
C LEU A 147 28.78 4.76 -17.83
N ASP A 148 29.57 3.75 -17.46
CA ASP A 148 29.51 2.41 -18.04
C ASP A 148 28.17 1.73 -17.71
N VAL A 149 27.69 1.83 -16.47
CA VAL A 149 26.35 1.35 -16.09
C VAL A 149 25.25 2.08 -16.86
N VAL A 150 25.33 3.40 -17.01
CA VAL A 150 24.33 4.17 -17.78
C VAL A 150 24.28 3.74 -19.25
N LYS A 151 25.41 3.33 -19.82
CA LYS A 151 25.50 2.84 -21.21
C LYS A 151 25.06 1.39 -21.37
N ASP A 152 24.94 0.63 -20.29
CA ASP A 152 24.49 -0.75 -20.34
C ASP A 152 22.96 -0.83 -20.52
N GLU A 153 22.52 -1.28 -21.69
CA GLU A 153 21.10 -1.55 -21.95
C GLU A 153 20.53 -2.69 -21.07
N GLY A 154 21.39 -3.59 -20.59
CA GLY A 154 21.02 -4.64 -19.64
C GLY A 154 20.53 -4.08 -18.31
N PHE A 155 21.28 -3.12 -17.73
CA PHE A 155 20.89 -2.38 -16.54
C PHE A 155 19.48 -1.77 -16.66
N TRP A 156 19.19 -1.04 -17.74
CA TRP A 156 17.89 -0.40 -17.92
C TRP A 156 16.74 -1.38 -18.06
N LYS A 157 16.94 -2.50 -18.77
CA LYS A 157 15.93 -3.58 -18.87
C LYS A 157 15.63 -4.18 -17.51
N LYS A 158 16.65 -4.44 -16.69
CA LYS A 158 16.47 -4.93 -15.31
C LYS A 158 15.77 -3.89 -14.43
N LEU A 159 16.10 -2.61 -14.58
CA LEU A 159 15.48 -1.53 -13.83
C LEU A 159 13.98 -1.39 -14.16
N ILE A 160 13.59 -1.54 -15.43
CA ILE A 160 12.18 -1.60 -15.85
C ILE A 160 11.47 -2.79 -15.19
N ARG A 161 12.10 -3.98 -15.20
CA ARG A 161 11.58 -5.19 -14.53
C ARG A 161 11.31 -4.93 -13.05
N ILE A 162 12.25 -4.28 -12.36
CA ILE A 162 12.12 -3.90 -10.95
C ILE A 162 10.97 -2.90 -10.73
N ARG A 163 10.79 -1.90 -11.61
CA ARG A 163 9.65 -0.98 -11.53
C ARG A 163 8.33 -1.75 -11.58
N THR A 164 8.19 -2.69 -12.51
CA THR A 164 6.99 -3.53 -12.65
C THR A 164 6.71 -4.34 -11.37
N HIS A 165 7.75 -4.87 -10.73
CA HIS A 165 7.58 -5.58 -9.45
C HIS A 165 7.20 -4.66 -8.30
N LEU A 166 7.66 -3.41 -8.27
CA LEU A 166 7.41 -2.48 -7.17
C LEU A 166 6.08 -1.73 -7.29
N GLU A 167 5.55 -1.56 -8.51
CA GLU A 167 4.34 -0.79 -8.78
C GLU A 167 3.09 -1.31 -8.05
N PRO A 168 2.76 -2.62 -8.07
CA PRO A 168 1.62 -3.14 -7.31
C PRO A 168 1.75 -2.87 -5.81
N LEU A 169 2.96 -2.98 -5.25
CA LEU A 169 3.21 -2.63 -3.86
C LEU A 169 2.94 -1.15 -3.64
N ALA A 170 3.48 -0.25 -4.46
CA ALA A 170 3.29 1.19 -4.31
C ALA A 170 1.80 1.59 -4.34
N ILE A 171 1.01 0.98 -5.22
CA ILE A 171 -0.44 1.16 -5.29
C ILE A 171 -1.11 0.68 -3.99
N ALA A 172 -0.76 -0.52 -3.51
CA ALA A 172 -1.27 -1.04 -2.24
C ALA A 172 -0.89 -0.14 -1.04
N ALA A 173 0.28 0.49 -1.06
CA ALA A 173 0.68 1.49 -0.08
C ALA A 173 -0.32 2.63 -0.01
N ASN A 174 -0.61 3.21 -1.18
CA ASN A 174 -1.44 4.40 -1.28
C ASN A 174 -2.87 4.07 -0.85
N ILE A 175 -3.40 2.91 -1.27
CA ILE A 175 -4.72 2.43 -0.86
C ILE A 175 -4.77 2.27 0.66
N THR A 176 -3.78 1.60 1.27
CA THR A 176 -3.81 1.28 2.72
C THR A 176 -3.43 2.46 3.62
N GLN A 177 -2.91 3.54 3.06
CA GLN A 177 -2.58 4.78 3.76
C GLN A 177 -3.60 5.89 3.52
N ALA A 178 -4.60 5.66 2.66
CA ALA A 178 -5.63 6.63 2.37
C ALA A 178 -6.44 6.94 3.65
N PRO A 179 -6.90 8.19 3.85
CA PRO A 179 -7.65 8.58 5.05
C PRO A 179 -8.99 7.85 5.19
N HIS A 180 -9.55 7.37 4.08
CA HIS A 180 -10.79 6.58 4.01
C HIS A 180 -10.53 5.07 3.91
N THR A 181 -9.33 4.59 4.24
CA THR A 181 -9.03 3.15 4.24
C THR A 181 -9.89 2.42 5.25
N ARG A 182 -10.59 1.37 4.79
CA ARG A 182 -11.39 0.47 5.62
C ARG A 182 -10.78 -0.94 5.59
N LEU A 183 -11.17 -1.79 6.55
CA LEU A 183 -10.60 -3.14 6.70
C LEU A 183 -10.82 -4.02 5.46
N ASP A 184 -11.95 -3.86 4.77
CA ASP A 184 -12.23 -4.53 3.50
C ASP A 184 -11.28 -4.06 2.38
N HIS A 185 -10.98 -2.76 2.28
CA HIS A 185 -9.95 -2.27 1.34
C HIS A 185 -8.61 -2.94 1.59
N VAL A 186 -8.22 -3.13 2.86
CA VAL A 186 -6.96 -3.80 3.21
C VAL A 186 -6.95 -5.25 2.73
N LEU A 187 -7.98 -6.04 3.04
CA LEU A 187 -8.01 -7.45 2.65
C LEU A 187 -8.09 -7.63 1.13
N LEU A 188 -8.92 -6.83 0.44
CA LEU A 188 -9.00 -6.85 -1.03
C LEU A 188 -7.66 -6.49 -1.66
N THR A 189 -6.95 -5.51 -1.10
CA THR A 189 -5.60 -5.13 -1.55
C THR A 189 -4.61 -6.27 -1.37
N LEU A 190 -4.63 -6.94 -0.21
CA LEU A 190 -3.78 -8.12 0.04
C LEU A 190 -4.09 -9.27 -0.92
N SER A 191 -5.37 -9.54 -1.18
CA SER A 191 -5.80 -10.54 -2.16
C SER A 191 -5.34 -10.18 -3.57
N ASN A 192 -5.45 -8.92 -3.97
CA ASN A 192 -4.98 -8.47 -5.27
C ASN A 192 -3.46 -8.62 -5.43
N LEU A 193 -2.68 -8.25 -4.40
CA LEU A 193 -1.23 -8.49 -4.40
C LEU A 193 -0.93 -9.99 -4.53
N TYR A 194 -1.62 -10.84 -3.76
CA TYR A 194 -1.45 -12.28 -3.87
C TYR A 194 -1.72 -12.77 -5.29
N CYS A 195 -2.82 -12.34 -5.93
CA CYS A 195 -3.13 -12.71 -7.31
C CYS A 195 -2.05 -12.25 -8.30
N ILE A 196 -1.54 -11.02 -8.16
CA ILE A 196 -0.50 -10.47 -9.03
C ILE A 196 0.78 -11.30 -8.94
N TYR A 197 1.29 -11.55 -7.73
CA TYR A 197 2.56 -12.27 -7.55
C TYR A 197 2.43 -13.79 -7.64
N CYS A 198 1.21 -14.34 -7.57
CA CYS A 198 0.95 -15.75 -7.83
C CYS A 198 0.83 -16.06 -9.34
N SER A 199 0.83 -15.04 -10.20
CA SER A 199 0.78 -15.21 -11.65
C SER A 199 2.01 -15.96 -12.19
N ALA A 200 1.81 -16.74 -13.25
CA ALA A 200 2.88 -17.52 -13.90
C ALA A 200 3.99 -16.65 -14.53
N ASP A 201 3.69 -15.37 -14.78
CA ASP A 201 4.64 -14.40 -15.35
C ASP A 201 5.56 -13.78 -14.28
N THR A 202 5.29 -14.04 -13.00
CA THR A 202 6.15 -13.58 -11.90
C THR A 202 7.34 -14.52 -11.72
N GLU A 203 8.54 -13.96 -11.66
CA GLU A 203 9.76 -14.74 -11.42
C GLU A 203 9.72 -15.49 -10.10
N SER A 204 10.26 -16.72 -10.10
CA SER A 204 10.22 -17.62 -8.95
C SER A 204 10.74 -16.97 -7.65
N ASP A 205 11.89 -16.30 -7.69
CA ASP A 205 12.48 -15.68 -6.49
C ASP A 205 11.61 -14.53 -5.96
N VAL A 206 11.02 -13.74 -6.87
CA VAL A 206 10.13 -12.63 -6.52
C VAL A 206 8.83 -13.16 -5.94
N HIS A 207 8.24 -14.16 -6.61
CA HIS A 207 7.06 -14.88 -6.14
C HIS A 207 7.27 -15.42 -4.72
N GLU A 208 8.33 -16.20 -4.50
CA GLU A 208 8.61 -16.82 -3.20
C GLU A 208 8.78 -15.78 -2.10
N LYS A 209 9.61 -14.75 -2.36
CA LYS A 209 9.88 -13.70 -1.38
C LYS A 209 8.65 -12.87 -1.07
N ILE A 210 7.91 -12.41 -2.08
CA ILE A 210 6.75 -11.56 -1.86
C ILE A 210 5.61 -12.36 -1.22
N LEU A 211 5.25 -13.53 -1.75
CA LEU A 211 4.15 -14.32 -1.21
C LEU A 211 4.47 -14.85 0.20
N GLY A 212 5.67 -15.39 0.42
CA GLY A 212 6.08 -15.82 1.76
C GLY A 212 6.04 -14.69 2.79
N SER A 213 6.37 -13.48 2.34
CA SER A 213 6.28 -12.27 3.13
C SER A 213 4.81 -11.88 3.37
N LEU A 214 3.93 -11.89 2.37
CA LEU A 214 2.49 -11.65 2.55
C LEU A 214 1.87 -12.63 3.56
N GLU A 215 2.10 -13.93 3.39
CA GLU A 215 1.63 -14.99 4.28
C GLU A 215 2.09 -14.81 5.72
N LYS A 216 3.37 -14.46 5.92
CA LYS A 216 3.93 -14.22 7.25
C LYS A 216 3.23 -13.09 8.01
N ARG A 217 2.69 -12.06 7.34
CA ARG A 217 1.87 -11.05 8.03
C ARG A 217 0.42 -11.44 8.12
N TRP A 218 -0.13 -12.07 7.09
CA TRP A 218 -1.51 -12.54 7.17
C TRP A 218 -1.70 -13.44 8.39
N LYS A 219 -0.75 -14.34 8.67
CA LYS A 219 -0.71 -15.18 9.87
C LYS A 219 -0.65 -14.41 11.20
N LYS A 220 -0.15 -13.17 11.20
CA LYS A 220 -0.03 -12.30 12.39
C LYS A 220 -1.17 -11.30 12.52
N ALA A 221 -1.97 -11.13 11.47
CA ALA A 221 -3.10 -10.22 11.47
C ALA A 221 -4.25 -10.82 12.30
N ASP A 222 -5.13 -9.96 12.82
CA ASP A 222 -6.43 -10.38 13.33
C ASP A 222 -7.33 -10.70 12.12
N GLN A 223 -7.14 -11.88 11.53
CA GLN A 223 -7.73 -12.28 10.25
C GLN A 223 -9.25 -12.15 10.25
N ASP A 224 -9.87 -12.47 11.39
CA ASP A 224 -11.31 -12.47 11.57
C ASP A 224 -11.91 -11.10 11.24
N VAL A 225 -11.35 -9.99 11.75
CA VAL A 225 -11.93 -8.66 11.49
C VAL A 225 -11.82 -8.25 10.02
N PHE A 226 -10.79 -8.68 9.32
CA PHE A 226 -10.61 -8.42 7.89
C PHE A 226 -11.59 -9.23 7.05
N ILE A 227 -11.74 -10.52 7.36
CA ILE A 227 -12.71 -11.41 6.70
C ILE A 227 -14.14 -10.90 6.93
N LEU A 228 -14.45 -10.52 8.17
CA LEU A 228 -15.76 -9.99 8.51
C LEU A 228 -16.04 -8.63 7.87
N ALA A 229 -15.03 -7.78 7.68
CA ALA A 229 -15.23 -6.52 6.97
C ALA A 229 -15.65 -6.72 5.51
N ILE A 230 -15.12 -7.74 4.83
CA ILE A 230 -15.58 -8.13 3.49
C ILE A 230 -16.97 -8.77 3.54
N PHE A 231 -17.23 -9.64 4.52
CA PHE A 231 -18.54 -10.27 4.67
C PHE A 231 -19.64 -9.24 4.94
N LEU A 232 -19.40 -8.28 5.84
CA LEU A 232 -20.32 -7.21 6.24
C LEU A 232 -20.26 -5.99 5.31
N ASN A 233 -19.59 -6.08 4.16
CA ASN A 233 -19.74 -5.09 3.10
C ASN A 233 -20.97 -5.46 2.25
N PRO A 234 -22.03 -4.63 2.22
CA PRO A 234 -23.27 -4.95 1.49
C PRO A 234 -23.10 -5.14 -0.02
N TYR A 235 -22.07 -4.57 -0.64
CA TYR A 235 -21.78 -4.73 -2.06
C TYR A 235 -21.03 -6.04 -2.38
N ILE A 236 -20.45 -6.69 -1.36
CA ILE A 236 -19.63 -7.89 -1.54
C ILE A 236 -20.30 -9.11 -0.89
N GLN A 237 -20.81 -8.96 0.33
CA GLN A 237 -21.48 -10.02 1.10
C GLN A 237 -20.66 -11.34 1.19
N GLY A 238 -19.33 -11.21 1.12
CA GLY A 238 -18.42 -12.36 1.06
C GLY A 238 -18.60 -13.26 -0.18
N CYS A 239 -19.18 -12.76 -1.28
CA CYS A 239 -19.38 -13.51 -2.53
C CYS A 239 -18.06 -14.03 -3.12
N CYS A 240 -16.96 -13.34 -2.83
CA CYS A 240 -15.60 -13.71 -3.26
C CYS A 240 -14.97 -14.86 -2.45
N PHE A 241 -15.59 -15.31 -1.35
CA PHE A 241 -15.02 -16.38 -0.53
C PHE A 241 -15.28 -17.77 -1.12
N ASN A 242 -14.24 -18.61 -1.14
CA ASN A 242 -14.39 -20.01 -1.47
C ASN A 242 -15.13 -20.74 -0.33
N ARG A 243 -16.39 -21.11 -0.57
CA ARG A 243 -17.27 -21.74 0.41
C ARG A 243 -16.84 -23.16 0.81
N ALA A 244 -15.97 -23.82 0.03
CA ALA A 244 -15.40 -25.11 0.40
C ALA A 244 -14.31 -24.97 1.48
N VAL A 245 -13.65 -23.82 1.55
CA VAL A 245 -12.62 -23.51 2.56
C VAL A 245 -13.21 -22.75 3.73
N LEU A 246 -14.01 -21.72 3.45
CA LEU A 246 -14.65 -20.86 4.44
C LEU A 246 -16.17 -21.01 4.36
N THR A 247 -16.70 -21.96 5.14
CA THR A 247 -18.13 -22.27 5.17
C THR A 247 -18.94 -21.14 5.80
N GLN A 248 -20.25 -21.12 5.52
CA GLN A 248 -21.16 -20.14 6.13
C GLN A 248 -21.22 -20.26 7.66
N SER A 249 -21.20 -21.48 8.19
CA SER A 249 -21.18 -21.72 9.64
C SER A 249 -19.90 -21.18 10.29
N ALA A 250 -18.74 -21.35 9.64
CA ALA A 250 -17.48 -20.80 10.13
C ALA A 250 -17.50 -19.27 10.16
N LEU A 251 -18.05 -18.62 9.13
CA LEU A 251 -18.25 -17.17 9.12
C LEU A 251 -19.17 -16.70 10.25
N PHE A 252 -20.29 -17.39 10.48
CA PHE A 252 -21.21 -17.01 11.55
C PHE A 252 -20.59 -17.15 12.93
N GLU A 253 -19.81 -18.20 13.16
CA GLU A 253 -19.07 -18.35 14.41
C GLU A 253 -18.05 -17.23 14.59
N MET A 254 -17.32 -16.88 13.52
CA MET A 254 -16.38 -15.76 13.52
C MET A 254 -17.06 -14.43 13.86
N VAL A 255 -18.26 -14.18 13.30
CA VAL A 255 -19.06 -12.99 13.65
C VAL A 255 -19.41 -12.99 15.13
N LYS A 256 -19.90 -14.10 15.67
CA LYS A 256 -20.29 -14.20 17.09
C LYS A 256 -19.10 -13.97 18.03
N LEU A 257 -17.96 -14.61 17.76
CA LEU A 257 -16.74 -14.45 18.55
C LEU A 257 -16.23 -13.01 18.49
N THR A 258 -16.23 -12.40 17.31
CA THR A 258 -15.84 -11.00 17.15
C THR A 258 -16.81 -10.06 17.85
N PHE A 259 -18.12 -10.30 17.76
CA PHE A 259 -19.14 -9.53 18.46
C PHE A 259 -18.94 -9.59 19.98
N MET A 260 -18.75 -10.78 20.54
CA MET A 260 -18.47 -10.94 21.97
C MET A 260 -17.18 -10.23 22.38
N ARG A 261 -16.13 -10.30 21.57
CA ARG A 261 -14.85 -9.63 21.82
C ARG A 261 -15.00 -8.11 21.82
N VAL A 262 -15.76 -7.55 20.88
CA VAL A 262 -15.91 -6.09 20.69
C VAL A 262 -16.91 -5.49 21.69
N PHE A 263 -18.06 -6.12 21.88
CA PHE A 263 -19.16 -5.58 22.70
C PHE A 263 -19.17 -6.13 24.13
N GLY A 264 -18.43 -7.21 24.41
CA GLY A 264 -18.35 -7.80 25.76
C GLY A 264 -19.61 -8.54 26.20
N GLN A 265 -20.50 -8.89 25.26
CA GLN A 265 -21.77 -9.58 25.54
C GLN A 265 -22.07 -10.63 24.48
N ALA A 266 -22.84 -11.64 24.86
CA ALA A 266 -23.29 -12.69 23.94
C ALA A 266 -24.27 -12.11 22.90
N PRO A 267 -24.19 -12.54 21.63
CA PRO A 267 -25.18 -12.17 20.63
C PRO A 267 -26.54 -12.77 20.96
N THR A 268 -27.61 -12.03 20.71
CA THR A 268 -28.99 -12.49 20.89
C THR A 268 -29.42 -13.45 19.77
N ASN A 269 -30.56 -14.13 19.95
CA ASN A 269 -31.15 -14.93 18.87
C ASN A 269 -31.54 -14.06 17.65
N ASP A 270 -31.94 -12.82 17.90
CA ASP A 270 -32.29 -11.86 16.83
C ASP A 270 -31.05 -11.48 16.02
N PHE A 271 -29.89 -11.32 16.67
CA PHE A 271 -28.63 -11.10 15.96
C PHE A 271 -28.29 -12.26 15.01
N VAL A 272 -28.46 -13.50 15.47
CA VAL A 272 -28.20 -14.69 14.63
C VAL A 272 -29.19 -14.77 13.46
N SER A 273 -30.46 -14.44 13.70
CA SER A 273 -31.50 -14.40 12.65
C SER A 273 -31.18 -13.32 11.62
N GLY A 274 -30.77 -12.13 12.07
CA GLY A 274 -30.32 -11.04 11.21
C GLY A 274 -29.12 -11.42 10.33
N LEU A 275 -28.15 -12.16 10.85
CA LEU A 275 -27.02 -12.66 10.05
C LEU A 275 -27.46 -13.63 8.94
N ILE A 276 -28.44 -14.49 9.22
CA ILE A 276 -29.01 -15.39 8.21
C ILE A 276 -29.68 -14.57 7.11
N ASP A 277 -30.50 -13.60 7.48
CA ASP A 277 -31.20 -12.74 6.52
C ASP A 277 -30.24 -11.91 5.68
N TYR A 278 -29.24 -11.30 6.31
CA TYR A 278 -28.19 -10.55 5.63
C TYR A 278 -27.43 -11.43 4.63
N SER A 279 -26.99 -12.63 5.04
CA SER A 279 -26.23 -13.54 4.17
C SER A 279 -27.03 -14.05 2.95
N ARG A 280 -28.35 -13.87 2.97
CA ARG A 280 -29.27 -14.31 1.91
C ARG A 280 -29.91 -13.12 1.18
N ALA A 281 -29.49 -11.88 1.48
CA ALA A 281 -30.10 -10.65 0.99
C ALA A 281 -31.64 -10.66 1.15
N LYS A 282 -32.12 -10.97 2.36
CA LYS A 282 -33.56 -11.07 2.69
C LYS A 282 -33.99 -9.99 3.66
N ASN A 283 -35.32 -9.81 3.76
CA ASN A 283 -35.96 -8.85 4.65
C ASN A 283 -35.37 -7.45 4.43
N ILE A 284 -34.97 -6.76 5.51
CA ILE A 284 -34.38 -5.42 5.45
C ILE A 284 -33.04 -5.37 4.70
N PHE A 285 -32.42 -6.52 4.41
CA PHE A 285 -31.11 -6.61 3.75
C PHE A 285 -31.18 -6.83 2.24
N THR A 286 -32.34 -6.60 1.62
CA THR A 286 -32.45 -6.59 0.15
C THR A 286 -31.81 -5.32 -0.43
N ASP A 287 -31.20 -5.41 -1.61
CA ASP A 287 -30.49 -4.29 -2.26
C ASP A 287 -31.33 -3.01 -2.34
N GLY A 288 -32.62 -3.15 -2.62
CA GLY A 288 -33.57 -2.04 -2.69
C GLY A 288 -33.85 -1.37 -1.34
N LEU A 289 -33.93 -2.14 -0.25
CA LEU A 289 -34.15 -1.59 1.09
C LEU A 289 -32.87 -1.00 1.69
N ILE A 290 -31.71 -1.59 1.40
CA ILE A 290 -30.40 -1.00 1.77
C ILE A 290 -30.08 0.22 0.90
N GLN A 291 -30.75 0.43 -0.24
CA GLN A 291 -30.52 1.55 -1.16
C GLN A 291 -29.11 1.51 -1.81
N LEU A 292 -28.63 0.32 -2.19
CA LEU A 292 -27.29 0.15 -2.75
C LEU A 292 -27.09 0.97 -4.04
N ASP A 293 -28.01 0.83 -5.01
CA ASP A 293 -27.89 1.53 -6.29
C ASP A 293 -27.96 3.05 -6.12
N TYR A 294 -28.90 3.54 -5.30
CA TYR A 294 -29.03 4.97 -5.02
C TYR A 294 -27.77 5.54 -4.37
N THR A 295 -27.19 4.83 -3.39
CA THR A 295 -25.98 5.27 -2.70
C THR A 295 -24.79 5.31 -3.65
N LYS A 296 -24.65 4.29 -4.49
CA LYS A 296 -23.59 4.22 -5.51
C LYS A 296 -23.72 5.35 -6.54
N GLU A 297 -24.91 5.56 -7.12
CA GLU A 297 -25.14 6.63 -8.08
C GLU A 297 -24.87 8.02 -7.47
N THR A 298 -25.23 8.22 -6.21
CA THR A 298 -25.01 9.49 -5.53
C THR A 298 -23.52 9.74 -5.31
N ALA A 299 -22.78 8.72 -4.89
CA ALA A 299 -21.32 8.77 -4.73
C ALA A 299 -20.61 9.08 -6.06
N ASP A 300 -21.01 8.41 -7.14
CA ASP A 300 -20.47 8.61 -8.49
C ASP A 300 -20.71 10.05 -8.99
N LYS A 301 -21.93 10.60 -8.80
CA LYS A 301 -22.29 11.97 -9.18
C LYS A 301 -21.43 13.03 -8.51
N VAL A 302 -20.99 12.78 -7.27
CA VAL A 302 -20.14 13.72 -6.52
C VAL A 302 -18.66 13.33 -6.53
N SER A 303 -18.29 12.28 -7.27
CA SER A 303 -16.92 11.72 -7.35
C SER A 303 -16.33 11.47 -5.96
N LYS A 304 -17.11 10.86 -5.06
CA LYS A 304 -16.67 10.44 -3.73
C LYS A 304 -16.77 8.94 -3.56
N ASP A 305 -16.04 8.42 -2.58
CA ASP A 305 -16.18 7.03 -2.17
C ASP A 305 -17.54 6.77 -1.52
N ILE A 306 -17.98 5.53 -1.63
CA ILE A 306 -19.21 5.06 -0.99
C ILE A 306 -19.01 5.04 0.54
N ASP A 307 -19.85 5.77 1.25
CA ASP A 307 -19.88 5.77 2.71
C ASP A 307 -20.70 4.57 3.24
N LEU A 308 -20.01 3.46 3.52
CA LEU A 308 -20.67 2.28 4.10
C LEU A 308 -21.19 2.51 5.52
N VAL A 309 -20.64 3.47 6.27
CA VAL A 309 -21.13 3.76 7.63
C VAL A 309 -22.49 4.43 7.53
N LEU A 310 -22.62 5.41 6.63
CA LEU A 310 -23.91 6.04 6.34
C LEU A 310 -24.93 4.99 5.85
N LEU A 311 -24.51 4.10 4.94
CA LEU A 311 -25.36 3.02 4.43
C LEU A 311 -25.92 2.14 5.57
N TRP A 312 -25.06 1.73 6.50
CA TRP A 312 -25.48 0.93 7.66
C TRP A 312 -26.34 1.74 8.64
N SER A 313 -26.07 3.04 8.83
CA SER A 313 -26.86 3.88 9.73
C SER A 313 -28.29 4.14 9.22
N MET A 314 -28.51 4.12 7.90
CA MET A 314 -29.85 4.29 7.33
C MET A 314 -30.77 3.09 7.63
N LEU A 315 -30.19 1.94 7.96
CA LEU A 315 -30.92 0.75 8.40
C LEU A 315 -31.17 0.73 9.92
N ASP A 316 -30.53 1.63 10.67
CA ASP A 316 -30.64 1.70 12.12
C ASP A 316 -31.89 2.47 12.55
N GLY A 317 -32.98 1.74 12.81
CA GLY A 317 -34.24 2.30 13.31
C GLY A 317 -34.25 2.64 14.80
N SER A 318 -33.12 2.50 15.51
CA SER A 318 -33.07 2.74 16.96
C SER A 318 -33.20 4.22 17.37
N ASN A 319 -33.15 5.15 16.41
CA ASN A 319 -33.36 6.59 16.64
C ASN A 319 -34.82 7.06 16.50
N ASP A 320 -35.76 6.19 16.11
CA ASP A 320 -37.18 6.59 15.89
C ASP A 320 -37.96 6.87 17.19
N ASP A 321 -37.38 6.60 18.37
CA ASP A 321 -37.98 6.92 19.68
C ASP A 321 -37.83 8.40 20.09
N ILE A 322 -37.17 9.25 19.28
CA ILE A 322 -36.98 10.69 19.55
C ILE A 322 -37.74 11.54 18.52
N CYS A 323 -39.04 11.35 18.43
CA CYS A 323 -39.96 12.38 17.93
C CYS A 323 -41.13 12.52 18.91
N PRO A 324 -41.08 13.48 19.85
CA PRO A 324 -42.28 13.86 20.58
C PRO A 324 -43.19 14.59 19.58
N GLY A 325 -44.30 13.94 19.22
CA GLY A 325 -45.43 14.62 18.60
C GLY A 325 -46.06 15.65 19.53
#